data_AF-A0A433DNJ5-F1
#
_entry.id   AF-A0A433DNJ5-F1
#
_cell.length_a   1.000
_cell.length_b   1.000
_cell.length_c   1.000
_cell.angle_alpha   90.00
_cell.angle_beta   90.00
_cell.angle_gamma   90.00
#
_symmetry.space_group_name_H-M   'P 1'
#
loop_
_entity.id
_entity.type
_entity.pdbx_description
1 polymer ?
#
loop_
_entity_poly.entity_id
_entity_poly.type
_entity_poly.pdbx_seq_one_letter_code
_entity_poly.pdbx_strand_id
1 'polypeptide(L)'
;MNEYTGGRYVQDVEILVILRVLIRLSEDLSKDCNTSTSQVVESVCGYLETAYHVLHNLWSQPEPSSLALSTGRTASLKELEWFAQTAWNFGLQSCEVWKDDTLTNRFLGIAFKLLDLIMPETMDTIHRKKLCLFISIASRMLENCDRDPKIIHIVLEDIKKLKRLKSVATSLSVSVTTDSIVSDPTDGLVLLFEFEANVRLKQYENAVQTIQVADSFKQLSLHIFERMADILLKEPDCPSTVTFIMLQFVLEAILSREKIDFVRYARWMRILVTAALVRNKPAALPYFAQVIAYLKDMAKDQYPQDEIRYLMVVAWNEGIDYFQGSDLASARVWCEVALSFLQHIHGNKALECEMRETFRKICATKIPFDD
;
A
#
# COMPACT_ATOMS: atom_id res chain seq x y z
N MET A 1 34.04 0.58 43.83
CA MET A 1 33.22 0.26 42.64
C MET A 1 32.05 1.24 42.43
N ASN A 2 31.48 1.85 43.48
CA ASN A 2 30.38 2.83 43.36
C ASN A 2 30.79 4.28 42.99
N GLU A 3 32.04 4.70 43.23
CA GLU A 3 32.48 6.06 42.85
C GLU A 3 32.74 6.21 41.35
N TYR A 4 33.23 5.15 40.69
CA TYR A 4 33.47 5.12 39.25
C TYR A 4 32.18 5.15 38.43
N THR A 5 31.09 4.56 38.93
CA THR A 5 29.78 4.59 38.28
C THR A 5 29.09 5.94 38.46
N GLY A 6 29.27 6.59 39.61
CA GLY A 6 28.78 7.95 39.87
C GLY A 6 29.45 9.02 39.00
N GLY A 7 30.78 8.96 38.82
CA GLY A 7 31.52 9.92 37.98
C GLY A 7 31.14 9.84 36.50
N ARG A 8 30.91 8.62 35.98
CA ARG A 8 30.49 8.40 34.59
C ARG A 8 29.06 8.93 34.33
N TYR A 9 28.16 8.74 35.28
CA TYR A 9 26.79 9.25 35.19
C TYR A 9 26.75 10.79 35.10
N VAL A 10 27.54 11.49 35.91
CA VAL A 10 27.63 12.97 35.87
C VAL A 10 28.16 13.45 34.52
N GLN A 11 29.20 12.80 34.00
CA GLN A 11 29.76 13.11 32.69
C GLN A 11 28.75 12.92 31.55
N ASP A 12 27.97 11.83 31.58
CA ASP A 12 26.95 11.56 30.58
C ASP A 12 25.82 12.61 30.60
N VAL A 13 25.42 13.09 31.78
CA VAL A 13 24.43 14.17 31.91
C VAL A 13 24.98 15.51 31.39
N GLU A 14 26.24 15.84 31.66
CA GLU A 14 26.89 17.04 31.12
C GLU A 14 26.96 17.02 29.59
N ILE A 15 27.24 15.86 28.99
CA ILE A 15 27.24 15.67 27.54
C ILE A 15 25.86 16.00 26.96
N LEU A 16 24.77 15.52 27.56
CA LEU A 16 23.41 15.80 27.09
C LEU A 16 23.08 17.29 27.13
N VAL A 17 23.50 18.00 28.18
CA VAL A 17 23.34 19.46 28.28
C VAL A 17 24.08 20.18 27.16
N ILE A 18 25.33 19.79 26.87
CA ILE A 18 26.13 20.37 25.80
C ILE A 18 25.46 20.12 24.43
N LEU A 19 25.03 18.89 24.15
CA LEU A 19 24.35 18.54 22.90
C LEU A 19 23.08 19.38 22.70
N ARG A 20 22.29 19.58 23.76
CA ARG A 20 21.09 20.44 23.73
C ARG A 20 21.41 21.89 23.40
N VAL A 21 22.48 22.44 23.95
CA VAL A 21 22.94 23.80 23.65
C VAL A 21 23.40 23.90 22.18
N LEU A 22 24.16 22.92 21.70
CA LEU A 22 24.63 22.88 20.31
C LEU A 22 23.46 22.80 19.31
N ILE A 23 22.42 22.01 19.60
CA ILE A 23 21.23 21.93 18.76
C ILE A 23 20.50 23.27 18.71
N ARG A 24 20.26 23.92 19.86
CA ARG A 24 19.60 25.24 19.91
C ARG A 24 20.38 26.32 19.17
N LEU A 25 21.70 26.34 19.33
CA LEU A 25 22.57 27.26 18.59
C LEU A 25 22.48 27.01 17.08
N SER A 26 22.44 25.74 16.67
CA SER A 26 22.29 25.34 15.27
C SER A 26 20.92 25.75 14.71
N GLU A 27 19.84 25.63 15.49
CA GLU A 27 18.51 26.12 15.11
C GLU A 27 18.53 27.63 14.86
N ASP A 28 19.14 28.42 15.74
CA ASP A 28 19.20 29.87 15.58
C ASP A 28 20.06 30.28 14.37
N LEU A 29 21.21 29.63 14.17
CA LEU A 29 22.05 29.84 12.99
C LEU A 29 21.35 29.46 11.68
N SER A 30 20.45 28.47 11.70
CA SER A 30 19.70 28.03 10.52
C SER A 30 18.65 29.05 10.06
N LYS A 31 18.17 29.92 10.95
CA LYS A 31 17.18 30.97 10.62
C LYS A 31 17.80 32.17 9.90
N ASP A 32 19.10 32.40 10.08
CA ASP A 32 19.77 33.62 9.64
C ASP A 32 20.52 33.49 8.29
N CYS A 33 20.69 32.28 7.72
CA CYS A 33 21.52 32.05 6.54
C CYS A 33 20.85 31.20 5.45
N ASN A 34 20.63 31.79 4.26
CA ASN A 34 19.99 31.13 3.10
C ASN A 34 20.84 30.07 2.37
N THR A 35 22.12 29.87 2.72
CA THR A 35 23.03 28.97 1.97
C THR A 35 23.87 28.02 2.86
N SER A 36 23.75 28.09 4.19
CA SER A 36 24.53 27.30 5.16
C SER A 36 23.71 26.22 5.88
N THR A 37 22.42 26.11 5.56
CA THR A 37 21.43 25.30 6.27
C THR A 37 21.74 23.80 6.24
N SER A 38 22.24 23.25 5.11
CA SER A 38 22.47 21.80 4.98
C SER A 38 23.54 21.26 5.95
N GLN A 39 24.71 21.91 6.09
CA GLN A 39 25.78 21.45 7.00
C GLN A 39 25.38 21.59 8.48
N VAL A 40 24.64 22.65 8.81
CA VAL A 40 24.14 22.88 10.17
C VAL A 40 23.13 21.79 10.54
N VAL A 41 22.22 21.44 9.64
CA VAL A 41 21.22 20.38 9.84
C VAL A 41 21.88 19.00 9.95
N GLU A 42 22.88 18.71 9.13
CA GLU A 42 23.69 17.48 9.24
C GLU A 42 24.36 17.36 10.61
N SER A 43 24.90 18.47 11.12
CA SER A 43 25.50 18.52 12.45
C SER A 43 24.48 18.25 13.55
N VAL A 44 23.28 18.83 13.45
CA VAL A 44 22.17 18.54 14.37
C VAL A 44 21.81 17.05 14.36
N CYS A 45 21.76 16.43 13.18
CA CYS A 45 21.51 14.99 13.08
C CYS A 45 22.59 14.19 13.82
N GLY A 46 23.87 14.53 13.63
CA GLY A 46 24.99 13.90 14.36
C GLY A 46 24.91 14.10 15.87
N TYR A 47 24.49 15.29 16.34
CA TYR A 47 24.28 15.55 17.78
C TYR A 47 23.15 14.69 18.36
N LEU A 48 22.04 14.54 17.62
CA LEU A 48 20.92 13.70 18.02
C LEU A 48 21.29 12.21 18.03
N GLU A 49 22.08 11.72 17.06
CA GLU A 49 22.62 10.36 17.05
C GLU A 49 23.51 10.12 18.28
N THR A 50 24.38 11.08 18.61
CA THR A 50 25.23 11.03 19.80
C THR A 50 24.39 10.99 21.08
N ALA A 51 23.36 11.84 21.17
CA ALA A 51 22.44 11.87 22.32
C ALA A 51 21.74 10.53 22.51
N TYR A 52 21.28 9.90 21.42
CA TYR A 52 20.70 8.55 21.46
C TYR A 52 21.69 7.53 22.03
N HIS A 53 22.95 7.52 21.57
CA HIS A 53 23.94 6.57 22.09
C HIS A 53 24.22 6.75 23.59
N VAL A 54 24.32 7.99 24.06
CA VAL A 54 24.50 8.29 25.49
C VAL A 54 23.28 7.84 26.29
N LEU A 55 22.07 8.20 25.86
CA LEU A 55 20.82 7.81 26.54
C LEU A 55 20.59 6.30 26.53
N HIS A 56 20.85 5.62 25.42
CA HIS A 56 20.75 4.17 25.32
C HIS A 56 21.68 3.48 26.32
N ASN A 57 22.93 3.96 26.44
CA ASN A 57 23.90 3.41 27.39
C ASN A 57 23.49 3.64 28.84
N LEU A 58 22.93 4.81 29.16
CA LEU A 58 22.38 5.11 30.48
C LEU A 58 21.18 4.23 30.83
N TRP A 59 20.27 4.02 29.89
CA TRP A 59 19.02 3.28 30.08
C TRP A 59 19.16 1.75 30.05
N SER A 60 20.25 1.24 29.45
CA SER A 60 20.54 -0.20 29.42
C SER A 60 21.19 -0.72 30.72
N GLN A 61 21.59 0.17 31.62
CA GLN A 61 22.21 -0.21 32.90
C GLN A 61 21.11 -0.66 33.91
N PRO A 62 21.38 -1.68 34.75
CA PRO A 62 20.42 -2.15 35.75
C PRO A 62 20.06 -1.05 36.76
N GLU A 63 18.83 -1.11 37.30
CA GLU A 63 18.32 -0.16 38.30
C GLU A 63 19.34 0.03 39.43
N PRO A 64 19.89 1.24 39.60
CA PRO A 64 20.77 1.52 40.72
C PRO A 64 19.98 1.53 42.03
N SER A 65 20.49 0.84 43.05
CA SER A 65 19.82 0.60 44.33
C SER A 65 19.67 1.85 45.24
N SER A 66 20.02 3.05 44.77
CA SER A 66 20.05 4.27 45.59
C SER A 66 19.02 5.34 45.17
N LEU A 67 18.44 6.03 46.16
CA LEU A 67 17.40 7.06 45.99
C LEU A 67 17.86 8.31 45.20
N ALA A 68 19.18 8.57 45.12
CA ALA A 68 19.75 9.66 44.34
C ALA A 68 19.83 9.34 42.84
N LEU A 69 19.84 8.06 42.48
CA LEU A 69 19.84 7.62 41.08
C LEU A 69 18.43 7.44 40.51
N SER A 70 17.41 7.26 41.36
CA SER A 70 15.99 7.25 40.92
C SER A 70 15.49 8.64 40.50
N THR A 71 15.97 9.72 41.14
CA THR A 71 15.78 11.11 40.70
C THR A 71 16.57 11.43 39.42
N GLY A 72 17.74 10.80 39.26
CA GLY A 72 18.49 10.83 37.99
C GLY A 72 17.75 10.16 36.82
N ARG A 73 16.99 9.09 37.09
CA ARG A 73 16.19 8.39 36.07
C ARG A 73 15.02 9.23 35.57
N THR A 74 14.32 9.95 36.45
CA THR A 74 13.24 10.86 36.04
C THR A 74 13.75 12.08 35.27
N ALA A 75 14.94 12.60 35.61
CA ALA A 75 15.61 13.62 34.81
C ALA A 75 16.00 13.09 33.41
N SER A 76 16.50 11.86 33.33
CA SER A 76 16.84 11.21 32.06
C SER A 76 15.62 10.93 31.16
N LEU A 77 14.42 10.74 31.73
CA LEU A 77 13.18 10.62 30.97
C LEU A 77 12.81 11.95 30.29
N LYS A 78 12.93 13.08 30.99
CA LYS A 78 12.68 14.41 30.42
C LYS A 78 13.66 14.73 29.29
N GLU A 79 14.93 14.34 29.44
CA GLU A 79 15.92 14.50 28.38
C GLU A 79 15.56 13.65 27.16
N LEU A 80 15.22 12.39 27.37
CA LEU A 80 14.79 11.48 26.32
C LEU A 80 13.57 12.04 25.57
N GLU A 81 12.53 12.50 26.28
CA GLU A 81 11.36 13.14 25.68
C GLU A 81 11.73 14.38 24.87
N TRP A 82 12.65 15.21 25.39
CA TRP A 82 13.10 16.42 24.71
C TRP A 82 13.85 16.08 23.41
N PHE A 83 14.79 15.15 23.45
CA PHE A 83 15.53 14.72 22.25
C PHE A 83 14.63 14.03 21.24
N ALA A 84 13.68 13.19 21.69
CA ALA A 84 12.72 12.54 20.80
C ALA A 84 11.82 13.57 20.10
N GLN A 85 11.31 14.56 20.84
CA GLN A 85 10.51 15.64 20.27
C GLN A 85 11.31 16.51 19.31
N THR A 86 12.56 16.79 19.64
CA THR A 86 13.46 17.59 18.79
C THR A 86 13.73 16.86 17.49
N ALA A 87 14.12 15.58 17.54
CA ALA A 87 14.32 14.75 16.36
C ALA A 87 13.04 14.66 15.51
N TRP A 88 11.86 14.51 16.13
CA TRP A 88 10.59 14.54 15.42
C TRP A 88 10.35 15.87 14.68
N ASN A 89 10.55 17.01 15.34
CA ASN A 89 10.35 18.33 14.74
C ASN A 89 11.28 18.56 13.54
N PHE A 90 12.55 18.19 13.67
CA PHE A 90 13.51 18.24 12.56
C PHE A 90 13.12 17.30 11.42
N GLY A 91 12.62 16.10 11.73
CA GLY A 91 12.10 15.16 10.74
C GLY A 91 10.92 15.75 9.95
N LEU A 92 9.98 16.42 10.64
CA LEU A 92 8.87 17.10 9.98
C LEU A 92 9.34 18.29 9.13
N GLN A 93 10.24 19.12 9.65
CA GLN A 93 10.80 20.23 8.90
C GLN A 93 11.56 19.76 7.66
N SER A 94 12.29 18.65 7.77
CA SER A 94 12.97 18.02 6.64
C SER A 94 12.00 17.52 5.58
N CYS A 95 10.88 16.94 6.00
CA CYS A 95 9.83 16.44 5.12
C CYS A 95 9.08 17.57 4.40
N GLU A 96 8.65 18.59 5.16
CA GLU A 96 7.75 19.64 4.65
C GLU A 96 8.49 20.79 3.96
N VAL A 97 9.61 21.22 4.52
CA VAL A 97 10.31 22.45 4.10
C VAL A 97 11.52 22.11 3.23
N TRP A 98 12.41 21.24 3.71
CA TRP A 98 13.66 20.95 3.01
C TRP A 98 13.48 19.94 1.87
N LYS A 99 12.45 19.10 1.96
CA LYS A 99 12.19 18.00 1.03
C LYS A 99 13.42 17.10 0.87
N ASP A 100 14.07 16.82 2.00
CA ASP A 100 15.20 15.90 2.06
C ASP A 100 14.74 14.61 2.76
N ASP A 101 14.46 13.60 1.96
CA ASP A 101 14.00 12.30 2.42
C ASP A 101 15.05 11.54 3.23
N THR A 102 16.33 11.71 2.90
CA THR A 102 17.42 11.05 3.61
C THR A 102 17.49 11.57 5.04
N LEU A 103 17.48 12.89 5.20
CA LEU A 103 17.45 13.54 6.51
C LEU A 103 16.14 13.27 7.25
N THR A 104 14.99 13.29 6.57
CA THR A 104 13.69 12.94 7.15
C THR A 104 13.74 11.56 7.80
N ASN A 105 14.22 10.56 7.06
CA ASN A 105 14.33 9.19 7.56
C ASN A 105 15.34 9.05 8.70
N ARG A 106 16.44 9.81 8.69
CA ARG A 106 17.42 9.80 9.79
C ARG A 106 16.84 10.39 11.05
N PHE A 107 16.25 11.58 10.99
CA PHE A 107 15.64 12.25 12.14
C PHE A 107 14.49 11.43 12.73
N LEU A 108 13.57 10.93 11.91
CA LEU A 108 12.46 10.09 12.38
C LEU A 108 12.93 8.75 12.92
N GLY A 109 14.00 8.19 12.35
CA GLY A 109 14.66 6.99 12.86
C GLY A 109 15.25 7.22 14.27
N ILE A 110 15.88 8.37 14.51
CA ILE A 110 16.39 8.75 15.84
C ILE A 110 15.23 8.97 16.81
N ALA A 111 14.18 9.70 16.41
CA ALA A 111 13.00 9.92 17.22
C ALA A 111 12.36 8.58 17.64
N PHE A 112 12.18 7.65 16.70
CA PHE A 112 11.69 6.31 16.98
C PHE A 112 12.56 5.57 17.99
N LYS A 113 13.88 5.54 17.77
CA LYS A 113 14.84 4.85 18.65
C LYS A 113 14.84 5.41 20.07
N LEU A 114 14.71 6.74 20.22
CA LEU A 114 14.59 7.39 21.53
C LEU A 114 13.27 6.99 22.19
N LEU A 115 12.13 7.10 21.48
CA LEU A 115 10.83 6.67 22.00
C LEU A 115 10.81 5.18 22.39
N ASP A 116 11.61 4.34 21.73
CA ASP A 116 11.72 2.91 22.01
C ASP A 116 12.36 2.60 23.38
N LEU A 117 13.13 3.54 23.92
CA LEU A 117 13.69 3.45 25.27
C LEU A 117 12.65 3.74 26.37
N ILE A 118 11.53 4.41 26.05
CA ILE A 118 10.49 4.78 27.04
C ILE A 118 9.63 3.57 27.39
N MET A 119 9.78 3.05 28.61
CA MET A 119 8.99 1.96 29.14
C MET A 119 8.23 2.37 30.41
N PRO A 120 7.05 1.78 30.69
CA PRO A 120 6.29 0.86 29.83
C PRO A 120 5.67 1.56 28.61
N GLU A 121 5.29 0.80 27.59
CA GLU A 121 4.58 1.35 26.43
C GLU A 121 3.21 1.88 26.83
N THR A 122 2.96 3.16 26.58
CA THR A 122 1.65 3.79 26.72
C THR A 122 1.01 3.97 25.34
N MET A 123 -0.30 4.20 25.29
CA MET A 123 -0.99 4.51 24.02
C MET A 123 -0.40 5.73 23.31
N ASP A 124 0.04 6.74 24.07
CA ASP A 124 0.72 7.93 23.52
C ASP A 124 2.06 7.57 22.86
N THR A 125 2.93 6.86 23.60
CA THR A 125 4.23 6.45 23.08
C THR A 125 4.08 5.55 21.85
N ILE A 126 3.12 4.62 21.86
CA ILE A 126 2.83 3.76 20.70
C ILE A 126 2.37 4.59 19.49
N HIS A 127 1.49 5.57 19.70
CA HIS A 127 1.01 6.44 18.63
C HIS A 127 2.17 7.23 18.01
N ARG A 128 3.03 7.84 18.83
CA ARG A 128 4.22 8.59 18.36
C ARG A 128 5.20 7.70 17.60
N LYS A 129 5.48 6.49 18.08
CA LYS A 129 6.30 5.49 17.38
C LYS A 129 5.70 5.12 16.02
N LYS A 130 4.39 4.88 15.96
CA LYS A 130 3.68 4.57 14.70
C LYS A 130 3.81 5.70 13.68
N LEU A 131 3.67 6.96 14.11
CA LEU A 131 3.82 8.11 13.22
C LEU A 131 5.24 8.22 12.65
N CYS A 132 6.27 8.00 13.47
CA CYS A 132 7.67 7.99 13.01
C CYS A 132 7.88 6.94 11.90
N LEU A 133 7.39 5.72 12.12
CA LEU A 133 7.48 4.64 11.13
C LEU A 133 6.66 4.95 9.88
N PHE A 134 5.42 5.42 10.04
CA PHE A 134 4.53 5.70 8.92
C PHE A 134 5.12 6.75 7.97
N ILE A 135 5.63 7.88 8.49
CA ILE A 135 6.22 8.92 7.66
C ILE A 135 7.52 8.41 7.02
N SER A 136 8.35 7.65 7.74
CA SER A 136 9.58 7.06 7.17
C SER A 136 9.26 6.09 6.02
N ILE A 137 8.24 5.24 6.18
CA ILE A 137 7.75 4.34 5.13
C ILE A 137 7.23 5.14 3.95
N ALA A 138 6.37 6.14 4.18
CA ALA A 138 5.77 6.94 3.12
C ALA A 138 6.82 7.72 2.32
N SER A 139 7.76 8.38 2.99
CA SER A 139 8.91 9.07 2.39
C SER A 139 9.66 8.12 1.46
N ARG A 140 10.11 6.96 1.97
CA ARG A 140 10.80 5.97 1.14
C ARG A 140 9.96 5.40 0.00
N MET A 141 8.64 5.33 0.12
CA MET A 141 7.81 4.76 -0.94
C MET A 141 7.47 5.78 -2.04
N LEU A 142 7.34 7.07 -1.68
CA LEU A 142 6.92 8.14 -2.58
C LEU A 142 8.05 8.68 -3.46
N GLU A 143 9.26 8.86 -2.94
CA GLU A 143 10.38 9.42 -3.73
C GLU A 143 11.30 8.38 -4.34
N ASN A 144 11.36 7.14 -3.82
CA ASN A 144 12.23 6.10 -4.39
C ASN A 144 11.63 5.51 -5.67
N CYS A 145 11.84 6.24 -6.77
CA CYS A 145 11.92 5.69 -8.13
C CYS A 145 13.10 4.71 -8.28
N ASP A 146 14.08 4.75 -7.38
CA ASP A 146 15.24 3.86 -7.44
C ASP A 146 14.90 2.50 -6.84
N ARG A 147 15.00 1.49 -7.70
CA ARG A 147 14.75 0.07 -7.45
C ARG A 147 15.74 -0.56 -6.46
N ASP A 148 16.34 0.19 -5.52
CA ASP A 148 17.30 -0.37 -4.57
C ASP A 148 16.59 -1.36 -3.64
N PRO A 149 16.85 -2.68 -3.78
CA PRO A 149 16.21 -3.69 -2.96
C PRO A 149 16.48 -3.49 -1.47
N LYS A 150 17.61 -2.85 -1.10
CA LYS A 150 17.96 -2.60 0.31
C LYS A 150 16.96 -1.67 0.97
N ILE A 151 16.60 -0.56 0.32
CA ILE A 151 15.63 0.39 0.87
C ILE A 151 14.27 -0.29 1.06
N ILE A 152 13.85 -1.08 0.06
CA ILE A 152 12.58 -1.82 0.13
C ILE A 152 12.57 -2.85 1.26
N HIS A 153 13.70 -3.51 1.54
CA HIS A 153 13.82 -4.38 2.71
C HIS A 153 13.65 -3.63 4.03
N ILE A 154 14.22 -2.43 4.16
CA ILE A 154 14.04 -1.60 5.37
C ILE A 154 12.57 -1.19 5.50
N VAL A 155 11.89 -0.84 4.40
CA VAL A 155 10.45 -0.55 4.40
C VAL A 155 9.64 -1.74 4.95
N LEU A 156 9.89 -2.97 4.47
CA LEU A 156 9.19 -4.15 4.98
C LEU A 156 9.50 -4.43 6.46
N GLU A 157 10.71 -4.14 6.93
CA GLU A 157 11.07 -4.26 8.35
C GLU A 157 10.30 -3.24 9.20
N ASP A 158 10.22 -1.99 8.75
CA ASP A 158 9.51 -0.93 9.46
C ASP A 158 7.99 -1.17 9.46
N ILE A 159 7.43 -1.74 8.40
CA ILE A 159 6.04 -2.21 8.35
C ILE A 159 5.80 -3.32 9.39
N LYS A 160 6.73 -4.27 9.54
CA LYS A 160 6.65 -5.31 10.59
C LYS A 160 6.66 -4.71 11.99
N LYS A 161 7.54 -3.72 12.25
CA LYS A 161 7.56 -2.99 13.53
C LYS A 161 6.24 -2.26 13.79
N LEU A 162 5.68 -1.60 12.78
CA LEU A 162 4.39 -0.90 12.88
C LEU A 162 3.25 -1.87 13.20
N LYS A 163 3.19 -3.03 12.54
CA LYS A 163 2.21 -4.09 12.83
C LYS A 163 2.34 -4.62 14.26
N ARG A 164 3.57 -4.81 14.76
CA ARG A 164 3.83 -5.19 16.15
C ARG A 164 3.27 -4.14 17.12
N LEU A 165 3.58 -2.86 16.90
CA LEU A 165 3.04 -1.77 17.73
C LEU A 165 1.51 -1.74 17.74
N LYS A 166 0.88 -1.99 16.58
CA LYS A 166 -0.58 -2.12 16.50
C LYS A 166 -1.10 -3.29 17.34
N SER A 167 -0.44 -4.45 17.31
CA SER A 167 -0.83 -5.60 18.14
C SER A 167 -0.73 -5.30 19.65
N VAL A 168 0.32 -4.56 20.06
CA VAL A 168 0.47 -4.13 21.46
C VAL A 168 -0.62 -3.12 21.83
N ALA A 169 -0.90 -2.13 20.98
CA ALA A 169 -1.98 -1.17 21.18
C ALA A 169 -3.34 -1.87 21.38
N THR A 170 -3.65 -2.86 20.54
CA THR A 170 -4.88 -3.66 20.67
C THR A 170 -4.92 -4.41 22.00
N SER A 171 -3.81 -5.00 22.43
CA SER A 171 -3.76 -5.70 23.73
C SER A 171 -3.97 -4.76 24.91
N LEU A 172 -3.47 -3.52 24.81
CA LEU A 172 -3.63 -2.49 25.83
C LEU A 172 -5.07 -1.94 25.83
N SER A 173 -5.70 -1.80 24.67
CA SER A 173 -7.07 -1.30 24.52
C SER A 173 -8.15 -2.31 24.89
N VAL A 174 -7.93 -3.63 24.74
CA VAL A 174 -8.90 -4.68 25.15
C VAL A 174 -9.19 -4.66 26.66
N SER A 175 -8.34 -4.01 27.46
CA SER A 175 -8.61 -3.72 28.88
C SER A 175 -9.65 -2.61 29.12
N VAL A 176 -10.04 -1.85 28.08
CA VAL A 176 -11.01 -0.76 28.11
C VAL A 176 -12.11 -1.06 27.09
N THR A 177 -13.28 -1.46 27.58
CA THR A 177 -14.54 -1.79 26.90
C THR A 177 -14.67 -1.57 25.38
N THR A 178 -15.16 -2.62 24.72
CA THR A 178 -15.70 -2.69 23.36
C THR A 178 -16.49 -1.44 22.94
N ASP A 179 -16.06 -0.77 21.87
CA ASP A 179 -16.85 -0.63 20.65
C ASP A 179 -16.08 0.11 19.54
N SER A 180 -16.10 -0.50 18.36
CA SER A 180 -15.45 -0.07 17.10
C SER A 180 -13.91 -0.03 17.12
N ILE A 181 -13.29 -1.08 16.58
CA ILE A 181 -11.95 -0.96 15.97
C ILE A 181 -12.14 -0.04 14.77
N VAL A 182 -12.11 1.28 14.99
CA VAL A 182 -11.99 2.25 13.92
C VAL A 182 -10.69 1.89 13.21
N SER A 183 -10.81 1.42 11.97
CA SER A 183 -9.65 1.17 11.11
C SER A 183 -8.83 2.46 11.08
N ASP A 184 -7.55 2.37 11.44
CA ASP A 184 -6.67 3.53 11.42
C ASP A 184 -6.63 4.04 9.97
N PRO A 185 -6.81 5.35 9.70
CA PRO A 185 -6.78 5.88 8.33
C PRO A 185 -5.48 5.53 7.58
N THR A 186 -4.39 5.25 8.31
CA THR A 186 -3.10 4.85 7.74
C THR A 186 -3.04 3.37 7.33
N ASP A 187 -3.94 2.51 7.81
CA ASP A 187 -3.88 1.06 7.59
C ASP A 187 -3.91 0.70 6.10
N GLY A 188 -4.78 1.35 5.34
CA GLY A 188 -4.90 1.11 3.90
C GLY A 188 -3.64 1.51 3.12
N LEU A 189 -2.99 2.60 3.53
CA LEU A 189 -1.74 3.05 2.92
C LEU A 189 -0.58 2.12 3.29
N VAL A 190 -0.50 1.67 4.54
CA VAL A 190 0.52 0.70 4.97
C VAL A 190 0.40 -0.61 4.19
N LEU A 191 -0.83 -1.11 3.98
CA LEU A 191 -1.08 -2.29 3.14
C LEU A 191 -0.66 -2.06 1.68
N LEU A 192 -0.96 -0.88 1.13
CA LEU A 192 -0.55 -0.53 -0.22
C LEU A 192 0.99 -0.50 -0.35
N PHE A 193 1.67 0.09 0.62
CA PHE A 193 3.14 0.15 0.64
C PHE A 193 3.77 -1.23 0.81
N GLU A 194 3.21 -2.09 1.66
CA GLU A 194 3.66 -3.48 1.81
C GLU A 194 3.49 -4.26 0.51
N PHE A 195 2.33 -4.11 -0.13
CA PHE A 195 2.03 -4.75 -1.40
C PHE A 195 3.03 -4.30 -2.48
N GLU A 196 3.21 -3.00 -2.63
CA GLU A 196 4.13 -2.43 -3.60
C GLU A 196 5.57 -2.87 -3.36
N ALA A 197 6.02 -2.88 -2.09
CA ALA A 197 7.34 -3.37 -1.72
C ALA A 197 7.55 -4.85 -2.11
N ASN A 198 6.56 -5.71 -1.86
CA ASN A 198 6.60 -7.11 -2.26
C ASN A 198 6.65 -7.27 -3.79
N VAL A 199 5.88 -6.48 -4.54
CA VAL A 199 5.91 -6.50 -6.02
C VAL A 199 7.28 -6.06 -6.53
N ARG A 200 7.85 -4.97 -5.99
CA ARG A 200 9.19 -4.47 -6.37
C ARG A 200 10.29 -5.51 -6.12
N LEU A 201 10.17 -6.29 -5.05
CA LEU A 201 11.08 -7.42 -4.75
C LEU A 201 10.74 -8.71 -5.49
N LYS A 202 9.74 -8.70 -6.39
CA LYS A 202 9.22 -9.87 -7.12
C LYS A 202 8.73 -11.01 -6.20
N GLN A 203 8.34 -10.67 -4.97
CA GLN A 203 7.81 -11.59 -3.96
C GLN A 203 6.29 -11.69 -4.12
N TYR A 204 5.84 -12.23 -5.25
CA TYR A 204 4.42 -12.21 -5.61
C TYR A 204 3.53 -13.04 -4.68
N GLU A 205 4.06 -14.10 -4.06
CA GLU A 205 3.33 -14.87 -3.03
C GLU A 205 2.97 -13.99 -1.82
N ASN A 206 3.92 -13.16 -1.36
CA ASN A 206 3.69 -12.20 -0.27
C ASN A 206 2.73 -11.08 -0.70
N ALA A 207 2.79 -10.66 -1.97
CA ALA A 207 1.85 -9.70 -2.53
C ALA A 207 0.41 -10.25 -2.50
N VAL A 208 0.20 -11.52 -2.86
CA VAL A 208 -1.11 -12.20 -2.77
C VAL A 208 -1.59 -12.30 -1.33
N GLN A 209 -0.71 -12.63 -0.37
CA GLN A 209 -1.07 -12.61 1.05
C GLN A 209 -1.51 -11.22 1.51
N THR A 210 -0.85 -10.16 1.01
CA THR A 210 -1.23 -8.77 1.34
C THR A 210 -2.62 -8.42 0.80
N ILE A 211 -2.98 -8.90 -0.40
CA ILE A 211 -4.33 -8.74 -0.96
C ILE A 211 -5.38 -9.42 -0.05
N GLN A 212 -5.12 -10.66 0.39
CA GLN A 212 -6.02 -11.40 1.27
C GLN A 212 -6.21 -10.70 2.62
N VAL A 213 -5.12 -10.14 3.18
CA VAL A 213 -5.20 -9.33 4.39
C VAL A 213 -6.03 -8.08 4.13
N ALA A 214 -5.84 -7.38 3.01
CA ALA A 214 -6.61 -6.20 2.64
C ALA A 214 -8.12 -6.50 2.49
N ASP A 215 -8.49 -7.65 1.92
CA ASP A 215 -9.88 -8.09 1.77
C ASP A 215 -10.59 -8.33 3.11
N SER A 216 -9.84 -8.72 4.16
CA SER A 216 -10.41 -8.86 5.50
C SER A 216 -10.91 -7.54 6.12
N PHE A 217 -10.50 -6.39 5.58
CA PHE A 217 -10.95 -5.07 6.04
C PHE A 217 -12.25 -4.64 5.34
N LYS A 218 -13.38 -4.83 6.03
CA LYS A 218 -14.74 -4.51 5.53
C LYS A 218 -14.92 -3.09 4.96
N GLN A 219 -14.18 -2.11 5.48
CA GLN A 219 -14.31 -0.70 5.11
C GLN A 219 -13.11 -0.15 4.34
N LEU A 220 -12.21 -1.01 3.83
CA LEU A 220 -11.07 -0.54 3.06
C LEU A 220 -11.54 0.21 1.80
N SER A 221 -10.88 1.35 1.52
CA SER A 221 -11.22 2.16 0.35
C SER A 221 -10.97 1.39 -0.93
N LEU A 222 -11.93 1.44 -1.86
CA LEU A 222 -11.80 0.79 -3.16
C LEU A 222 -10.56 1.28 -3.93
N HIS A 223 -10.17 2.54 -3.72
CA HIS A 223 -8.98 3.12 -4.33
C HIS A 223 -7.68 2.39 -3.95
N ILE A 224 -7.62 1.73 -2.79
CA ILE A 224 -6.45 0.91 -2.42
C ILE A 224 -6.33 -0.30 -3.34
N PHE A 225 -7.43 -1.04 -3.56
CA PHE A 225 -7.44 -2.18 -4.47
C PHE A 225 -7.16 -1.75 -5.93
N GLU A 226 -7.75 -0.63 -6.37
CA GLU A 226 -7.47 -0.05 -7.69
C GLU A 226 -5.97 0.28 -7.85
N ARG A 227 -5.35 0.86 -6.82
CA ARG A 227 -3.91 1.14 -6.83
C ARG A 227 -3.04 -0.12 -6.84
N MET A 228 -3.43 -1.17 -6.09
CA MET A 228 -2.73 -2.45 -6.14
C MET A 228 -2.80 -3.07 -7.54
N ALA A 229 -3.95 -3.00 -8.21
CA ALA A 229 -4.09 -3.45 -9.59
C ALA A 229 -3.24 -2.62 -10.56
N ASP A 230 -3.24 -1.29 -10.44
CA ASP A 230 -2.39 -0.40 -11.24
C ASP A 230 -0.90 -0.76 -11.12
N ILE A 231 -0.43 -1.09 -9.92
CA ILE A 231 0.96 -1.48 -9.66
C ILE A 231 1.31 -2.76 -10.44
N LEU A 232 0.47 -3.81 -10.37
CA LEU A 232 0.72 -5.05 -11.09
C LEU A 232 0.63 -4.89 -12.61
N LEU A 233 -0.32 -4.09 -13.10
CA LEU A 233 -0.50 -3.88 -14.54
C LEU A 233 0.68 -3.12 -15.17
N LYS A 234 1.42 -2.34 -14.39
CA LYS A 234 2.63 -1.64 -14.83
C LYS A 234 3.90 -2.49 -14.72
N GLU A 235 3.84 -3.60 -13.98
CA GLU A 235 5.01 -4.46 -13.75
C GLU A 235 5.14 -5.49 -14.88
N PRO A 236 6.17 -5.39 -15.76
CA PRO A 236 6.29 -6.23 -16.95
C PRO A 236 6.52 -7.71 -16.62
N ASP A 237 7.22 -7.99 -15.52
CA ASP A 237 7.58 -9.34 -15.09
C ASP A 237 6.51 -9.99 -14.19
N CYS A 238 5.33 -9.36 -14.06
CA CYS A 238 4.28 -9.87 -13.19
C CYS A 238 3.65 -11.15 -13.79
N PRO A 239 3.57 -12.26 -13.01
CA PRO A 239 2.84 -13.44 -13.43
C PRO A 239 1.36 -13.13 -13.68
N SER A 240 0.85 -13.56 -14.83
CA SER A 240 -0.55 -13.37 -15.24
C SER A 240 -1.56 -13.78 -14.18
N THR A 241 -1.27 -14.89 -13.49
CA THR A 241 -2.11 -15.43 -12.42
C THR A 241 -2.33 -14.42 -11.31
N VAL A 242 -1.28 -13.70 -10.90
CA VAL A 242 -1.33 -12.70 -9.84
C VAL A 242 -2.13 -11.47 -10.32
N THR A 243 -1.92 -11.03 -11.57
CA THR A 243 -2.73 -9.95 -12.17
C THR A 243 -4.21 -10.33 -12.21
N PHE A 244 -4.55 -11.54 -12.64
CA PHE A 244 -5.94 -12.00 -12.71
C PHE A 244 -6.59 -12.09 -11.33
N ILE A 245 -5.87 -12.63 -10.33
CA ILE A 245 -6.33 -12.64 -8.93
C ILE A 245 -6.67 -11.21 -8.48
N MET A 246 -5.77 -10.25 -8.68
CA MET A 246 -5.99 -8.86 -8.26
C MET A 246 -7.19 -8.23 -8.98
N LEU A 247 -7.32 -8.41 -10.30
CA LEU A 247 -8.44 -7.88 -11.05
C LEU A 247 -9.79 -8.47 -10.60
N GLN A 248 -9.82 -9.77 -10.28
CA GLN A 248 -11.00 -10.41 -9.69
C GLN A 248 -11.34 -9.80 -8.32
N PHE A 249 -10.34 -9.61 -7.44
CA PHE A 249 -10.54 -8.94 -6.15
C PHE A 249 -11.11 -7.52 -6.30
N VAL A 250 -10.62 -6.72 -7.26
CA VAL A 250 -11.18 -5.37 -7.51
C VAL A 250 -12.66 -5.46 -7.88
N LEU A 251 -13.03 -6.39 -8.77
CA LEU A 251 -14.42 -6.58 -9.19
C LEU A 251 -15.31 -7.04 -8.04
N GLU A 252 -14.86 -8.00 -7.24
CA GLU A 252 -15.56 -8.48 -6.05
C GLU A 252 -15.72 -7.38 -4.99
N ALA A 253 -14.69 -6.54 -4.80
CA ALA A 253 -14.74 -5.40 -3.90
C ALA A 253 -15.70 -4.28 -4.36
N ILE A 254 -15.95 -4.16 -5.67
CA ILE A 254 -16.99 -3.26 -6.22
C ILE A 254 -18.38 -3.85 -5.97
N LEU A 255 -18.56 -5.15 -6.22
CA LEU A 255 -19.84 -5.83 -6.06
C LEU A 255 -20.27 -5.96 -4.59
N SER A 256 -19.31 -6.00 -3.67
CA SER A 256 -19.55 -6.05 -2.22
C SER A 256 -20.01 -4.72 -1.61
N ARG A 257 -20.14 -3.65 -2.40
CA ARG A 257 -20.63 -2.34 -1.92
C ARG A 257 -22.15 -2.31 -1.88
N GLU A 258 -22.71 -1.59 -0.89
CA GLU A 258 -24.16 -1.38 -0.75
C GLU A 258 -24.77 -0.78 -2.03
N LYS A 259 -24.05 0.16 -2.65
CA LYS A 259 -24.39 0.73 -3.96
C LYS A 259 -23.29 0.37 -4.95
N ILE A 260 -23.64 -0.49 -5.90
CA ILE A 260 -22.72 -0.94 -6.95
C ILE A 260 -22.54 0.18 -7.98
N ASP A 261 -21.28 0.53 -8.25
CA ASP A 261 -20.90 1.43 -9.35
C ASP A 261 -20.63 0.60 -10.61
N PHE A 262 -21.67 0.41 -11.43
CA PHE A 262 -21.58 -0.38 -12.67
C PHE A 262 -20.66 0.25 -13.72
N VAL A 263 -20.45 1.58 -13.69
CA VAL A 263 -19.50 2.24 -14.60
C VAL A 263 -18.07 1.82 -14.25
N ARG A 264 -17.74 1.89 -12.95
CA ARG A 264 -16.44 1.47 -12.43
C ARG A 264 -16.23 -0.03 -12.60
N TYR A 265 -17.26 -0.85 -12.34
CA TYR A 265 -17.23 -2.29 -12.57
C TYR A 265 -16.93 -2.60 -14.05
N ALA A 266 -17.67 -2.00 -14.98
CA ALA A 266 -17.50 -2.26 -16.41
C ALA A 266 -16.10 -1.90 -16.92
N ARG A 267 -15.51 -0.80 -16.43
CA ARG A 267 -14.13 -0.41 -16.73
C ARG A 267 -13.12 -1.48 -16.31
N TRP A 268 -13.19 -1.96 -15.07
CA TRP A 268 -12.29 -3.01 -14.58
C TRP A 268 -12.54 -4.36 -15.28
N MET A 269 -13.80 -4.64 -15.64
CA MET A 269 -14.17 -5.84 -16.38
C MET A 269 -13.59 -5.82 -17.79
N ARG A 270 -13.59 -4.66 -18.47
CA ARG A 270 -12.91 -4.47 -19.75
C ARG A 270 -11.41 -4.78 -19.64
N ILE A 271 -10.75 -4.28 -18.60
CA ILE A 271 -9.31 -4.55 -18.37
C ILE A 271 -9.07 -6.05 -18.20
N LEU A 272 -9.89 -6.73 -17.40
CA LEU A 272 -9.81 -8.18 -17.18
C LEU A 272 -10.02 -8.98 -18.48
N VAL A 273 -11.08 -8.69 -19.23
CA VAL A 273 -11.38 -9.35 -20.50
C VAL A 273 -10.26 -9.14 -21.51
N THR A 274 -9.76 -7.90 -21.63
CA THR A 274 -8.67 -7.57 -22.56
C THR A 274 -7.40 -8.33 -22.19
N ALA A 275 -7.04 -8.38 -20.90
CA ALA A 275 -5.90 -9.14 -20.42
C ALA A 275 -6.06 -10.66 -20.65
N ALA A 276 -7.28 -11.19 -20.50
CA ALA A 276 -7.59 -12.59 -20.74
C ALA A 276 -7.47 -12.95 -22.23
N LEU A 277 -8.02 -12.13 -23.13
CA LEU A 277 -7.99 -12.37 -24.58
C LEU A 277 -6.56 -12.42 -25.14
N VAL A 278 -5.68 -11.53 -24.67
CA VAL A 278 -4.27 -11.50 -25.09
C VAL A 278 -3.53 -12.79 -24.70
N ARG A 279 -3.87 -13.39 -23.56
CA ARG A 279 -3.14 -14.53 -23.00
C ARG A 279 -3.74 -15.87 -23.40
N ASN A 280 -5.07 -16.00 -23.33
CA ASN A 280 -5.81 -17.22 -23.62
C ASN A 280 -7.27 -16.88 -23.94
N LYS A 281 -7.59 -16.80 -25.23
CA LYS A 281 -8.94 -16.47 -25.73
C LYS A 281 -10.05 -17.30 -25.06
N PRO A 282 -10.02 -18.65 -25.05
CA PRO A 282 -11.02 -19.46 -24.34
C PRO A 282 -11.21 -19.11 -22.86
N ALA A 283 -10.14 -18.72 -22.16
CA ALA A 283 -10.22 -18.35 -20.74
C ALA A 283 -10.97 -17.03 -20.51
N ALA A 284 -11.23 -16.24 -21.56
CA ALA A 284 -12.03 -15.03 -21.47
C ALA A 284 -13.54 -15.28 -21.48
N LEU A 285 -14.01 -16.40 -22.06
CA LEU A 285 -15.44 -16.72 -22.19
C LEU A 285 -16.25 -16.65 -20.87
N PRO A 286 -15.75 -17.16 -19.73
CA PRO A 286 -16.47 -17.06 -18.45
C PRO A 286 -16.76 -15.61 -18.04
N TYR A 287 -15.88 -14.67 -18.37
CA TYR A 287 -16.05 -13.25 -18.07
C TYR A 287 -17.19 -12.63 -18.90
N PHE A 288 -17.31 -12.98 -20.18
CA PHE A 288 -18.46 -12.55 -20.98
C PHE A 288 -19.77 -13.12 -20.43
N ALA A 289 -19.80 -14.41 -20.07
CA ALA A 289 -20.96 -15.04 -19.48
C ALA A 289 -21.38 -14.38 -18.16
N GLN A 290 -20.41 -14.00 -17.32
CA GLN A 290 -20.63 -13.27 -16.08
C GLN A 290 -21.32 -11.92 -16.33
N VAL A 291 -20.86 -11.13 -17.31
CA VAL A 291 -21.52 -9.85 -17.65
C VAL A 291 -22.93 -10.07 -18.16
N ILE A 292 -23.16 -11.07 -19.02
CA ILE A 292 -24.50 -11.41 -19.52
C ILE A 292 -25.44 -11.77 -18.36
N ALA A 293 -24.96 -12.52 -17.36
CA ALA A 293 -25.75 -12.84 -16.16
C ALA A 293 -26.14 -11.56 -15.40
N TYR A 294 -25.19 -10.64 -15.17
CA TYR A 294 -25.51 -9.37 -14.50
C TYR A 294 -26.50 -8.51 -15.28
N LEU A 295 -26.40 -8.47 -16.62
CA LEU A 295 -27.34 -7.74 -17.48
C LEU A 295 -28.78 -8.30 -17.43
N LYS A 296 -28.93 -9.60 -17.13
CA LYS A 296 -30.24 -10.25 -16.98
C LYS A 296 -30.86 -9.98 -15.61
N ASP A 297 -30.06 -10.06 -14.54
CA ASP A 297 -30.57 -10.14 -13.18
C ASP A 297 -30.62 -8.77 -12.46
N MET A 298 -29.53 -7.99 -12.54
CA MET A 298 -29.25 -6.92 -11.56
C MET A 298 -28.95 -5.55 -12.18
N ALA A 299 -28.46 -5.52 -13.43
CA ALA A 299 -27.86 -4.33 -14.03
C ALA A 299 -28.66 -3.74 -15.19
N LYS A 300 -29.92 -4.13 -15.36
CA LYS A 300 -30.78 -3.64 -16.44
C LYS A 300 -30.88 -2.11 -16.34
N ASP A 301 -30.43 -1.44 -17.40
CA ASP A 301 -30.31 0.02 -17.55
C ASP A 301 -29.21 0.72 -16.72
N GLN A 302 -28.50 0.03 -15.81
CA GLN A 302 -27.40 0.60 -15.02
C GLN A 302 -26.01 0.34 -15.62
N TYR A 303 -25.86 -0.76 -16.36
CA TYR A 303 -24.60 -1.07 -17.04
C TYR A 303 -24.40 -0.16 -18.26
N PRO A 304 -23.20 0.42 -18.48
CA PRO A 304 -22.98 1.33 -19.60
C PRO A 304 -23.23 0.69 -20.97
N GLN A 305 -24.10 1.30 -21.77
CA GLN A 305 -24.46 0.78 -23.11
C GLN A 305 -23.25 0.66 -24.04
N ASP A 306 -22.28 1.56 -23.95
CA ASP A 306 -21.05 1.51 -24.75
C ASP A 306 -20.15 0.33 -24.37
N GLU A 307 -20.20 -0.12 -23.11
CA GLU A 307 -19.47 -1.30 -22.64
C GLU A 307 -20.13 -2.59 -23.12
N ILE A 308 -21.47 -2.65 -23.14
CA ILE A 308 -22.21 -3.77 -23.74
C ILE A 308 -21.88 -3.89 -25.24
N ARG A 309 -21.87 -2.76 -25.97
CA ARG A 309 -21.48 -2.72 -27.38
C ARG A 309 -20.04 -3.15 -27.60
N TYR A 310 -19.11 -2.67 -26.78
CA TYR A 310 -17.72 -3.08 -26.84
C TYR A 310 -17.58 -4.61 -26.68
N LEU A 311 -18.15 -5.20 -25.63
CA LEU A 311 -18.08 -6.64 -25.40
C LEU A 311 -18.73 -7.43 -26.54
N MET A 312 -19.86 -6.95 -27.09
CA MET A 312 -20.50 -7.56 -28.24
C MET A 312 -19.59 -7.54 -29.49
N VAL A 313 -18.98 -6.40 -29.82
CA VAL A 313 -18.07 -6.29 -30.98
C VAL A 313 -16.86 -7.20 -30.80
N VAL A 314 -16.24 -7.21 -29.61
CA VAL A 314 -15.09 -8.05 -29.32
C VAL A 314 -15.45 -9.52 -29.47
N ALA A 315 -16.55 -9.99 -28.86
CA ALA A 315 -16.98 -11.37 -29.00
C ALA A 315 -17.32 -11.75 -30.46
N TRP A 316 -17.90 -10.83 -31.22
CA TRP A 316 -18.18 -11.06 -32.64
C TRP A 316 -16.89 -11.21 -33.45
N ASN A 317 -15.93 -10.29 -33.27
CA ASN A 317 -14.65 -10.33 -33.96
C ASN A 317 -13.88 -11.62 -33.65
N GLU A 318 -13.85 -12.05 -32.38
CA GLU A 318 -13.27 -13.33 -32.01
C GLU A 318 -13.95 -14.51 -32.73
N GLY A 319 -15.28 -14.48 -32.84
CA GLY A 319 -16.04 -15.48 -33.60
C GLY A 319 -15.67 -15.51 -35.09
N ILE A 320 -15.46 -14.34 -35.70
CA ILE A 320 -15.01 -14.23 -37.10
C ILE A 320 -13.57 -14.71 -37.26
N ASP A 321 -12.66 -14.38 -36.33
CA ASP A 321 -11.28 -14.85 -36.35
C ASP A 321 -11.20 -16.38 -36.31
N TYR A 322 -11.97 -17.02 -35.41
CA TYR A 322 -12.06 -18.49 -35.35
C TYR A 322 -12.67 -19.09 -36.63
N PHE A 323 -13.67 -18.43 -37.21
CA PHE A 323 -14.26 -18.87 -38.48
C PHE A 323 -13.24 -18.83 -39.62
N GLN A 324 -12.47 -17.74 -39.72
CA GLN A 324 -11.37 -17.63 -40.69
C GLN A 324 -10.26 -18.66 -40.43
N GLY A 325 -10.03 -19.00 -39.15
CA GLY A 325 -9.13 -20.07 -38.73
C GLY A 325 -9.69 -21.49 -38.89
N SER A 326 -10.88 -21.67 -39.48
CA SER A 326 -11.56 -22.95 -39.68
C SER A 326 -11.93 -23.72 -38.39
N ASP A 327 -11.89 -23.07 -37.22
CA ASP A 327 -12.43 -23.62 -35.96
C ASP A 327 -13.89 -23.20 -35.81
N LEU A 328 -14.78 -23.94 -36.46
CA LEU A 328 -16.22 -23.66 -36.45
C LEU A 328 -16.86 -23.82 -35.07
N ALA A 329 -16.31 -24.68 -34.22
CA ALA A 329 -16.84 -24.90 -32.87
C ALA A 329 -16.65 -23.65 -32.01
N SER A 330 -15.42 -23.13 -31.96
CA SER A 330 -15.13 -21.89 -31.24
C SER A 330 -15.81 -20.68 -31.89
N ALA A 331 -15.82 -20.60 -33.22
CA ALA A 331 -16.50 -19.52 -33.96
C ALA A 331 -17.97 -19.41 -33.55
N ARG A 332 -18.66 -20.55 -33.47
CA ARG A 332 -20.06 -20.61 -33.08
C ARG A 332 -20.27 -20.12 -31.66
N VAL A 333 -19.47 -20.59 -30.70
CA VAL A 333 -19.58 -20.19 -29.29
C VAL A 333 -19.42 -18.67 -29.14
N TRP A 334 -18.39 -18.09 -29.76
CA TRP A 334 -18.14 -16.65 -29.69
C TRP A 334 -19.22 -15.81 -30.36
N CYS A 335 -19.73 -16.24 -31.52
CA CYS A 335 -20.86 -15.57 -32.16
C CYS A 335 -22.15 -15.66 -31.32
N GLU A 336 -22.43 -16.79 -30.68
CA GLU A 336 -23.59 -16.94 -29.78
C GLU A 336 -23.48 -16.02 -28.55
N VAL A 337 -22.28 -15.87 -27.99
CA VAL A 337 -22.00 -14.89 -26.92
C VAL A 337 -22.28 -13.46 -27.39
N ALA A 338 -21.79 -13.07 -28.58
CA ALA A 338 -22.04 -11.75 -29.15
C ALA A 338 -23.55 -11.49 -29.36
N LEU A 339 -24.28 -12.47 -29.90
CA LEU A 339 -25.73 -12.38 -30.09
C LEU A 339 -26.50 -12.26 -28.77
N SER A 340 -25.96 -12.81 -27.68
CA SER A 340 -26.56 -12.70 -26.35
C SER A 340 -26.51 -11.27 -25.81
N PHE A 341 -25.46 -10.49 -26.11
CA PHE A 341 -25.37 -9.08 -25.73
C PHE A 341 -26.34 -8.18 -26.49
N LEU A 342 -26.68 -8.50 -27.75
CA LEU A 342 -27.58 -7.69 -28.57
C LEU A 342 -28.94 -7.46 -27.92
N GLN A 343 -29.44 -8.42 -27.15
CA GLN A 343 -30.73 -8.30 -26.46
C GLN A 343 -30.73 -7.19 -25.39
N HIS A 344 -29.55 -6.72 -24.99
CA HIS A 344 -29.33 -5.72 -23.95
C HIS A 344 -28.88 -4.34 -24.50
N ILE A 345 -28.75 -4.19 -25.82
CA ILE A 345 -28.37 -2.93 -26.46
C ILE A 345 -29.62 -2.20 -26.97
N HIS A 346 -29.75 -0.91 -26.66
CA HIS A 346 -30.88 -0.11 -27.13
C HIS A 346 -30.78 0.22 -28.63
N GLY A 347 -31.89 0.02 -29.36
CA GLY A 347 -32.05 0.52 -30.73
C GLY A 347 -31.29 -0.24 -31.83
N ASN A 348 -30.93 -1.50 -31.61
CA ASN A 348 -30.02 -2.27 -32.49
C ASN A 348 -30.71 -3.31 -33.39
N LYS A 349 -32.03 -3.24 -33.62
CA LYS A 349 -32.78 -4.27 -34.36
C LYS A 349 -32.21 -4.60 -35.75
N ALA A 350 -31.76 -3.57 -36.49
CA ALA A 350 -31.17 -3.75 -37.81
C ALA A 350 -29.85 -4.55 -37.74
N LEU A 351 -28.96 -4.16 -36.81
CA LEU A 351 -27.70 -4.85 -36.55
C LEU A 351 -27.96 -6.30 -36.10
N GLU A 352 -28.98 -6.51 -35.26
CA GLU A 352 -29.36 -7.85 -34.83
C GLU A 352 -29.80 -8.74 -35.99
N CYS A 353 -30.61 -8.22 -36.92
CA CYS A 353 -31.00 -8.96 -38.12
C CYS A 353 -29.78 -9.37 -38.96
N GLU A 354 -28.86 -8.44 -39.21
CA GLU A 354 -27.66 -8.68 -40.00
C GLU A 354 -26.71 -9.71 -39.37
N MET A 355 -26.43 -9.56 -38.06
CA MET A 355 -25.58 -10.50 -37.32
C MET A 355 -26.22 -11.89 -37.28
N ARG A 356 -27.54 -12.00 -37.07
CA ARG A 356 -28.24 -13.30 -37.09
C ARG A 356 -28.20 -13.96 -38.46
N GLU A 357 -28.31 -13.19 -39.55
CA GLU A 357 -28.20 -13.74 -40.90
C GLU A 357 -26.78 -14.27 -41.16
N THR A 358 -25.76 -13.49 -40.81
CA THR A 358 -24.36 -13.89 -40.95
C THR A 358 -24.04 -15.13 -40.12
N PHE A 359 -24.54 -15.19 -38.88
CA PHE A 359 -24.39 -16.36 -38.02
C PHE A 359 -25.03 -17.63 -38.62
N ARG A 360 -26.20 -17.53 -39.27
CA ARG A 360 -26.81 -18.67 -39.98
C ARG A 360 -25.92 -19.18 -41.11
N LYS A 361 -25.26 -18.29 -41.86
CA LYS A 361 -24.32 -18.66 -42.92
C LYS A 361 -23.10 -19.39 -42.36
N ILE A 362 -22.54 -18.89 -41.25
CA ILE A 362 -21.43 -19.54 -40.53
C ILE A 362 -21.83 -20.96 -40.11
N CYS A 363 -22.98 -21.13 -39.46
CA CYS A 363 -23.47 -22.44 -39.00
C CYS A 363 -23.82 -23.43 -40.14
N ALA A 364 -24.16 -22.93 -41.34
CA ALA A 364 -24.46 -23.76 -42.50
C ALA A 364 -23.20 -24.24 -43.24
N THR A 365 -22.04 -23.66 -42.94
CA THR A 365 -20.77 -24.01 -43.58
C THR A 365 -20.30 -25.38 -43.08
N LYS A 366 -20.20 -26.37 -43.97
CA LYS A 366 -19.58 -27.67 -43.67
C LYS A 366 -18.11 -27.61 -44.05
N ILE A 367 -17.22 -27.99 -43.12
CA ILE A 367 -15.80 -28.21 -43.44
C ILE A 367 -15.74 -29.43 -44.37
N PRO A 368 -15.14 -29.35 -45.56
CA PRO A 368 -14.80 -30.54 -46.31
C PRO A 368 -13.80 -31.34 -45.47
N PHE A 369 -14.11 -32.59 -45.15
CA PHE A 369 -13.07 -33.50 -44.67
C PHE A 369 -12.02 -33.59 -45.78
N ASP A 370 -10.82 -33.07 -45.54
CA ASP A 370 -9.65 -33.43 -46.34
C ASP A 370 -9.30 -34.88 -45.96
N ASP A 371 -9.47 -35.78 -46.93
CA ASP A 371 -9.02 -37.19 -46.90
C ASP A 371 -7.50 -37.30 -46.92
#